data_AF-A0A530Y7I1-F1
#
_entry.id   AF-A0A530Y7I1-F1
#
_cell.length_a   1.000
_cell.length_b   1.000
_cell.length_c   1.000
_cell.angle_alpha   90.00
_cell.angle_beta   90.00
_cell.angle_gamma   90.00
#
_symmetry.space_group_name_H-M   'P 1'
#
loop_
_entity.id
_entity.type
_entity.pdbx_description
1 polymer ?
#
loop_
_entity_poly.entity_id
_entity_poly.type
_entity_poly.pdbx_seq_one_letter_code
_entity_poly.pdbx_strand_id
1 'polypeptide(L)'
;YCGSRRVMPDGELTPSSIPTEVAIQPFETFARRCPIRTHALLVDRKTIVELGGFDVSLRTCEDWDLWQRLARLGKRWVMVDESLAFYRTSPNSLTRNSTQMLADAEIVIARGFSPDPRVKKPASAHANGAIETNGRTASEALAWFALWNAASDCGSGRRSISPQTLRALPAGRKWAREIAKVAFDGLMVGSLSVPAQLAARWDRFGGSLTELITELGKVWD
;
A
#
# COMPACT_ATOMS: atom_id res chain seq x y z
N TYR A 1 0.61 16.61 4.55
CA TYR A 1 1.46 15.40 4.56
C TYR A 1 2.74 15.70 3.83
N CYS A 2 3.80 14.96 4.09
CA CYS A 2 5.09 15.08 3.43
C CYS A 2 5.47 13.79 2.71
N GLY A 3 6.55 13.84 1.94
CA GLY A 3 7.21 12.66 1.40
C GLY A 3 7.83 11.78 2.48
N SER A 4 8.13 10.54 2.12
CA SER A 4 8.85 9.62 3.02
C SER A 4 9.95 8.83 2.32
N ARG A 5 10.93 8.39 3.12
CA ARG A 5 11.98 7.44 2.73
C ARG A 5 12.01 6.29 3.72
N ARG A 6 12.34 5.10 3.25
CA ARG A 6 12.66 3.97 4.13
C ARG A 6 14.15 4.00 4.45
N VAL A 7 14.47 3.75 5.70
CA VAL A 7 15.84 3.54 6.19
C VAL A 7 16.06 2.05 6.33
N MET A 8 16.98 1.48 5.56
CA MET A 8 17.37 0.08 5.65
C MET A 8 18.24 -0.17 6.89
N PRO A 9 18.42 -1.43 7.33
CA PRO A 9 19.17 -1.73 8.55
C PRO A 9 20.62 -1.22 8.56
N ASP A 10 21.23 -1.07 7.39
CA ASP A 10 22.58 -0.51 7.18
C ASP A 10 22.60 1.03 7.09
N GLY A 11 21.45 1.70 7.27
CA GLY A 11 21.31 3.15 7.19
C GLY A 11 21.03 3.67 5.78
N GLU A 12 21.09 2.83 4.75
CA GLU A 12 20.83 3.24 3.37
C GLU A 12 19.37 3.65 3.17
N LEU A 13 19.17 4.65 2.31
CA LEU A 13 17.85 5.24 2.11
C LEU A 13 17.27 4.85 0.76
N THR A 14 16.02 4.41 0.74
CA THR A 14 15.29 4.23 -0.52
C THR A 14 15.08 5.57 -1.24
N PRO A 15 14.73 5.57 -2.54
CA PRO A 15 14.25 6.76 -3.20
C PRO A 15 13.10 7.43 -2.43
N SER A 16 12.98 8.74 -2.59
CA SER A 16 11.87 9.55 -2.05
C SER A 16 10.53 9.05 -2.61
N SER A 17 9.55 8.91 -1.74
CA SER A 17 8.16 8.61 -2.11
C SER A 17 7.27 9.78 -1.72
N ILE A 18 6.70 10.45 -2.72
CA ILE A 18 5.78 11.59 -2.55
C ILE A 18 4.50 11.27 -3.34
N PRO A 19 3.40 10.91 -2.67
CA PRO A 19 2.17 10.51 -3.36
C PRO A 19 1.33 11.73 -3.74
N THR A 20 1.65 12.34 -4.88
CA THR A 20 1.00 13.58 -5.37
C THR A 20 -0.51 13.42 -5.57
N GLU A 21 -0.97 12.22 -5.91
CA GLU A 21 -2.38 11.86 -6.04
C GLU A 21 -3.19 12.10 -4.77
N VAL A 22 -2.57 12.07 -3.58
CA VAL A 22 -3.28 12.34 -2.32
C VAL A 22 -3.70 13.81 -2.22
N ALA A 23 -2.98 14.73 -2.86
CA ALA A 23 -3.40 16.13 -2.92
C ALA A 23 -4.53 16.37 -3.93
N ILE A 24 -4.66 15.49 -4.93
CA ILE A 24 -5.63 15.62 -6.02
C ILE A 24 -6.94 14.91 -5.67
N GLN A 25 -6.84 13.66 -5.22
CA GLN A 25 -7.96 12.75 -4.98
C GLN A 25 -7.68 11.84 -3.76
N PRO A 26 -7.66 12.43 -2.54
CA PRO A 26 -7.26 11.72 -1.33
C PRO A 26 -8.12 10.48 -1.08
N PHE A 27 -9.44 10.63 -1.15
CA PHE A 27 -10.35 9.53 -0.85
C PHE A 27 -10.23 8.38 -1.85
N GLU A 28 -10.22 8.67 -3.16
CA GLU A 28 -10.04 7.65 -4.19
C GLU A 28 -8.69 6.93 -4.07
N THR A 29 -7.66 7.62 -3.62
CA THR A 29 -6.34 7.02 -3.34
C THR A 29 -6.41 6.09 -2.13
N PHE A 30 -6.91 6.58 -0.98
CA PHE A 30 -7.02 5.79 0.25
C PHE A 30 -8.10 4.71 0.22
N ALA A 31 -9.00 4.71 -0.76
CA ALA A 31 -9.88 3.56 -0.98
C ALA A 31 -9.12 2.34 -1.56
N ARG A 32 -7.97 2.56 -2.20
CA ARG A 32 -7.25 1.54 -2.98
C ARG A 32 -5.87 1.18 -2.46
N ARG A 33 -5.23 2.07 -1.71
CA ARG A 33 -3.89 1.83 -1.14
C ARG A 33 -3.57 2.79 0.00
N CYS A 34 -2.52 2.47 0.76
CA CYS A 34 -1.96 3.33 1.80
C CYS A 34 -0.58 3.88 1.42
N PRO A 35 -0.49 5.07 0.79
CA PRO A 35 0.80 5.63 0.40
C PRO A 35 1.46 6.55 1.44
N ILE A 36 0.76 6.87 2.53
CA ILE A 36 1.24 7.81 3.55
C ILE A 36 1.64 7.03 4.79
N ARG A 37 2.87 7.22 5.25
CA ARG A 37 3.33 6.70 6.54
C ARG A 37 2.61 7.39 7.67
N THR A 38 2.38 6.67 8.76
CA THR A 38 1.66 7.20 9.93
C THR A 38 2.26 8.52 10.45
N HIS A 39 3.59 8.65 10.45
CA HIS A 39 4.30 9.84 10.92
C HIS A 39 4.57 10.89 9.82
N ALA A 40 4.07 10.71 8.60
CA ALA A 40 4.21 11.66 7.49
C ALA A 40 3.03 12.64 7.37
N LEU A 41 2.05 12.54 8.26
CA LEU A 41 0.81 13.32 8.23
C LEU A 41 0.58 14.04 9.55
N LEU A 42 0.19 15.31 9.45
CA LEU A 42 -0.29 16.11 10.57
C LEU A 42 -1.79 16.38 10.37
N VAL A 43 -2.56 16.16 11.42
CA VAL A 43 -4.02 16.31 11.43
C VAL A 43 -4.43 17.00 12.72
N ASP A 44 -5.48 17.81 12.65
CA ASP A 44 -6.13 18.35 13.85
C ASP A 44 -6.56 17.20 14.79
N ARG A 45 -6.10 17.26 16.04
CA ARG A 45 -6.42 16.28 17.09
C ARG A 45 -7.92 16.06 17.25
N LYS A 46 -8.72 17.13 17.24
CA LYS A 46 -10.19 17.06 17.37
C LYS A 46 -10.78 16.18 16.27
N THR A 47 -10.29 16.32 15.03
CA THR A 47 -10.77 15.50 13.91
C THR A 47 -10.45 14.01 14.14
N ILE A 48 -9.25 13.68 14.61
CA ILE A 48 -8.88 12.27 14.91
C ILE A 48 -9.75 11.69 16.03
N VAL A 49 -9.99 12.47 17.09
CA VAL A 49 -10.84 12.06 18.22
C VAL A 49 -12.29 11.87 17.77
N GLU A 50 -12.84 12.78 16.97
CA GLU A 50 -14.22 12.67 16.43
C GLU A 50 -14.39 11.46 15.51
N LEU A 51 -13.35 11.05 14.79
CA LEU A 51 -13.33 9.84 13.99
C LEU A 51 -13.14 8.56 14.81
N GLY A 52 -12.83 8.67 16.11
CA GLY A 52 -12.63 7.52 17.01
C GLY A 52 -11.23 6.92 16.97
N GLY A 53 -10.24 7.59 16.38
CA GLY A 53 -8.85 7.10 16.31
C GLY A 53 -8.68 5.87 15.43
N PHE A 54 -7.64 5.07 15.72
CA PHE A 54 -7.37 3.81 15.03
C PHE A 54 -8.39 2.73 15.39
N ASP A 55 -8.74 1.90 14.41
CA ASP A 55 -9.55 0.71 14.65
C ASP A 55 -8.67 -0.40 15.24
N VAL A 56 -8.79 -0.63 16.56
CA VAL A 56 -7.97 -1.58 17.31
C VAL A 56 -8.25 -3.05 16.98
N SER A 57 -9.28 -3.33 16.17
CA SER A 57 -9.52 -4.69 15.66
C SER A 57 -8.57 -5.06 14.52
N LEU A 58 -7.94 -4.07 13.86
CA LEU A 58 -6.96 -4.27 12.81
C LEU A 58 -5.56 -4.40 13.41
N ARG A 59 -4.83 -5.45 13.03
CA ARG A 59 -3.44 -5.65 13.50
C ARG A 59 -2.43 -4.93 12.60
N THR A 60 -2.81 -4.72 11.35
CA THR A 60 -2.11 -3.96 10.31
C THR A 60 -3.13 -3.11 9.55
N CYS A 61 -2.68 -2.15 8.74
CA CYS A 61 -3.56 -1.28 7.95
C CYS A 61 -4.49 -0.38 8.79
N GLU A 62 -4.25 -0.25 10.10
CA GLU A 62 -5.02 0.60 11.00
C GLU A 62 -4.89 2.08 10.63
N ASP A 63 -3.71 2.48 10.16
CA ASP A 63 -3.45 3.83 9.67
C ASP A 63 -4.16 4.08 8.34
N TRP A 64 -4.13 3.10 7.43
CA TRP A 64 -4.86 3.14 6.18
C TRP A 64 -6.36 3.34 6.38
N ASP A 65 -6.99 2.57 7.28
CA ASP A 65 -8.41 2.73 7.63
C ASP A 65 -8.71 4.15 8.13
N LEU A 66 -7.85 4.69 9.00
CA LEU A 66 -8.03 6.05 9.54
C LEU A 66 -7.85 7.13 8.46
N TRP A 67 -6.87 7.01 7.58
CA TRP A 67 -6.67 7.96 6.46
C TRP A 67 -7.83 7.94 5.49
N GLN A 68 -8.39 6.76 5.24
CA GLN A 68 -9.60 6.62 4.43
C GLN A 68 -10.79 7.33 5.07
N ARG A 69 -11.06 7.12 6.36
CA ARG A 69 -12.11 7.85 7.11
C ARG A 69 -11.88 9.36 7.14
N LEU A 70 -10.63 9.79 7.30
CA LEU A 70 -10.26 11.20 7.26
C LEU A 70 -10.53 11.82 5.88
N ALA A 71 -10.17 11.13 4.80
CA ALA A 71 -10.38 11.60 3.44
C ALA A 71 -11.87 11.68 3.06
N ARG A 72 -12.72 10.81 3.62
CA ARG A 72 -14.20 10.87 3.45
C ARG A 72 -14.82 12.18 3.92
N LEU A 73 -14.15 12.93 4.80
CA LEU A 73 -14.64 14.24 5.25
C LEU A 73 -14.56 15.32 4.15
N GLY A 74 -13.90 15.06 3.02
CA GLY A 74 -13.77 16.01 1.91
C GLY A 74 -12.94 17.26 2.24
N LYS A 75 -12.14 17.21 3.31
CA LYS A 75 -11.20 18.30 3.65
C LYS A 75 -10.05 18.33 2.65
N ARG A 76 -9.46 19.51 2.45
CA ARG A 76 -8.29 19.68 1.58
C ARG A 76 -7.05 18.98 2.16
N TRP A 77 -6.35 18.22 1.33
CA TRP A 77 -5.07 17.61 1.65
C TRP A 77 -3.94 18.44 1.07
N VAL A 78 -3.05 18.94 1.94
CA VAL A 78 -1.91 19.76 1.53
C VAL A 78 -0.64 18.91 1.55
N MET A 79 0.04 18.88 0.42
CA MET A 79 1.32 18.21 0.24
C MET A 79 2.47 19.18 0.55
N VAL A 80 3.47 18.69 1.27
CA VAL A 80 4.80 19.31 1.38
C VAL A 80 5.72 18.48 0.49
N ASP A 81 6.28 19.09 -0.55
CA ASP A 81 7.10 18.43 -1.58
C ASP A 81 8.54 18.16 -1.08
N GLU A 82 8.63 17.60 0.12
CA GLU A 82 9.89 17.27 0.79
C GLU A 82 9.73 15.94 1.53
N SER A 83 10.79 15.13 1.55
CA SER A 83 10.84 13.92 2.37
C SER A 83 11.24 14.26 3.81
N LEU A 84 10.25 14.40 4.68
CA LEU A 84 10.46 14.70 6.11
C LEU A 84 10.20 13.49 7.03
N ALA A 85 9.66 12.40 6.48
CA ALA A 85 9.36 11.18 7.20
C ALA A 85 10.36 10.06 6.87
N PHE A 86 11.07 9.55 7.87
CA PHE A 86 12.07 8.49 7.72
C PHE A 86 11.61 7.24 8.46
N TYR A 87 11.16 6.24 7.71
CA TYR A 87 10.63 5.00 8.25
C TYR A 87 11.72 3.92 8.34
N ARG A 88 12.13 3.55 9.55
CA ARG A 88 13.07 2.46 9.76
C ARG A 88 12.42 1.13 9.39
N THR A 89 13.00 0.43 8.41
CA THR A 89 12.58 -0.91 8.02
C THR A 89 13.33 -1.93 8.86
N SER A 90 12.62 -2.92 9.40
CA SER A 90 13.22 -3.93 10.27
C SER A 90 12.75 -5.34 9.88
N PRO A 91 13.55 -6.38 10.17
CA PRO A 91 13.13 -7.77 9.96
C PRO A 91 11.93 -8.17 10.85
N ASN A 92 11.67 -7.41 11.92
CA ASN A 92 10.62 -7.68 12.90
C ASN A 92 9.36 -6.80 12.69
N SER A 93 9.28 -6.05 11.58
CA SER A 93 8.14 -5.19 11.29
C SER A 93 6.86 -6.01 11.08
N LEU A 94 5.72 -5.49 11.53
CA LEU A 94 4.40 -6.15 11.33
C LEU A 94 4.10 -6.43 9.86
N THR A 95 4.62 -5.59 8.96
CA THR A 95 4.49 -5.75 7.50
C THR A 95 5.18 -7.00 6.93
N ARG A 96 5.82 -7.82 7.78
CA ARG A 96 6.43 -9.11 7.42
C ARG A 96 5.46 -10.28 7.54
N ASN A 97 4.24 -10.04 7.98
CA ASN A 97 3.18 -11.03 8.02
C ASN A 97 2.18 -10.75 6.89
N SER A 98 2.52 -11.20 5.67
CA SER A 98 1.71 -11.01 4.46
C SER A 98 0.29 -11.54 4.61
N THR A 99 0.09 -12.65 5.32
CA THR A 99 -1.23 -13.22 5.59
C THR A 99 -2.10 -12.24 6.39
N GLN A 100 -1.57 -11.68 7.48
CA GLN A 100 -2.28 -10.67 8.27
C GLN A 100 -2.51 -9.38 7.47
N MET A 101 -1.49 -8.93 6.72
CA MET A 101 -1.62 -7.73 5.88
C MET A 101 -2.74 -7.87 4.86
N LEU A 102 -2.86 -9.03 4.21
CA LEU A 102 -3.91 -9.30 3.24
C LEU A 102 -5.30 -9.35 3.89
N ALA A 103 -5.43 -10.02 5.04
CA ALA A 103 -6.69 -10.07 5.77
C ALA A 103 -7.19 -8.67 6.19
N ASP A 104 -6.31 -7.84 6.74
CA ASP A 104 -6.68 -6.48 7.13
C ASP A 104 -6.91 -5.57 5.90
N ALA A 105 -6.13 -5.74 4.83
CA ALA A 105 -6.31 -4.99 3.59
C ALA A 105 -7.65 -5.28 2.92
N GLU A 106 -8.11 -6.54 2.92
CA GLU A 106 -9.43 -6.92 2.40
C GLU A 106 -10.55 -6.14 3.10
N ILE A 107 -10.47 -6.03 4.44
CA ILE A 107 -11.42 -5.25 5.24
C ILE A 107 -11.35 -3.75 4.88
N VAL A 108 -10.15 -3.17 4.83
CA VAL A 108 -9.98 -1.73 4.58
C VAL A 108 -10.37 -1.34 3.15
N ILE A 109 -10.08 -2.18 2.17
CA ILE A 109 -10.51 -1.97 0.78
C ILE A 109 -12.04 -2.10 0.70
N ALA A 110 -12.64 -3.14 1.25
CA ALA A 110 -14.10 -3.31 1.23
C ALA A 110 -14.82 -2.10 1.86
N ARG A 111 -14.29 -1.59 2.98
CA ARG A 111 -14.75 -0.34 3.59
C ARG A 111 -14.63 0.83 2.62
N GLY A 112 -13.51 0.95 1.89
CA GLY A 112 -13.25 2.01 0.91
C GLY A 112 -14.25 2.09 -0.24
N PHE A 113 -14.79 0.95 -0.66
CA PHE A 113 -15.78 0.83 -1.74
C PHE A 113 -17.23 0.78 -1.23
N SER A 114 -17.45 1.07 0.07
CA SER A 114 -18.77 1.06 0.70
C SER A 114 -19.04 2.37 1.46
N PRO A 115 -20.29 2.65 1.86
CA PRO A 115 -20.58 3.62 2.91
C PRO A 115 -19.89 3.21 4.22
N ASP A 116 -19.38 4.20 4.96
CA ASP A 116 -18.75 3.97 6.27
C ASP A 116 -19.54 4.69 7.38
N PRO A 117 -20.35 3.98 8.18
CA PRO A 117 -21.19 4.58 9.22
C PRO A 117 -20.36 5.21 10.35
N ARG A 118 -19.06 4.92 10.45
CA ARG A 118 -18.15 5.53 11.42
C ARG A 118 -17.87 7.00 11.08
N VAL A 119 -18.10 7.41 9.84
CA VAL A 119 -17.99 8.82 9.40
C VAL A 119 -19.39 9.44 9.39
N LYS A 120 -19.77 10.12 10.47
CA LYS A 120 -21.14 10.67 10.65
C LYS A 120 -21.57 11.71 9.61
N LYS A 121 -20.62 12.46 9.07
CA LYS A 121 -20.86 13.55 8.11
C LYS A 121 -19.85 13.45 6.96
N PRO A 122 -19.94 12.43 6.08
CA PRO A 122 -19.04 12.33 4.95
C PRO A 122 -19.37 13.44 3.94
N ALA A 123 -18.39 13.85 3.14
CA ALA A 123 -18.67 14.64 1.96
C ALA A 123 -19.56 13.82 1.01
N SER A 124 -20.53 14.48 0.36
CA SER A 124 -21.52 13.80 -0.50
C SER A 124 -20.87 12.93 -1.58
N ALA A 125 -19.77 13.42 -2.17
CA ALA A 125 -18.99 12.71 -3.18
C ALA A 125 -18.33 11.40 -2.69
N HIS A 126 -18.23 11.18 -1.37
CA HIS A 126 -17.54 10.04 -0.76
C HIS A 126 -18.45 9.23 0.17
N ALA A 127 -19.72 9.61 0.28
CA ALA A 127 -20.68 9.00 1.19
C ALA A 127 -20.91 7.51 0.88
N ASN A 128 -20.88 7.15 -0.40
CA ASN A 128 -21.20 5.79 -0.87
C ASN A 128 -19.96 4.91 -1.12
N GLY A 129 -18.75 5.40 -0.85
CA GLY A 129 -17.51 4.70 -1.21
C GLY A 129 -16.87 5.23 -2.49
N ALA A 130 -15.73 4.63 -2.85
CA ALA A 130 -15.00 4.96 -4.07
C ALA A 130 -15.77 4.54 -5.32
N ILE A 131 -15.58 5.32 -6.39
CA ILE A 131 -16.21 5.06 -7.67
C ILE A 131 -15.22 4.26 -8.52
N GLU A 132 -15.62 3.09 -9.02
CA GLU A 132 -14.73 2.22 -9.79
C GLU A 132 -14.20 2.90 -11.05
N THR A 133 -15.03 3.68 -11.75
CA THR A 133 -14.63 4.40 -12.98
C THR A 133 -13.55 5.47 -12.74
N ASN A 134 -13.30 5.87 -11.49
CA ASN A 134 -12.22 6.80 -11.13
C ASN A 134 -10.85 6.11 -11.00
N GLY A 135 -10.78 4.78 -11.12
CA GLY A 135 -9.51 4.06 -11.02
C GLY A 135 -9.68 2.54 -11.03
N ARG A 136 -9.11 1.88 -10.02
CA ARG A 136 -9.16 0.42 -9.86
C ARG A 136 -10.46 -0.02 -9.20
N THR A 137 -10.91 -1.23 -9.48
CA THR A 137 -11.95 -1.90 -8.68
C THR A 137 -11.39 -2.29 -7.30
N ALA A 138 -12.25 -2.73 -6.39
CA ALA A 138 -11.83 -3.28 -5.09
C ALA A 138 -10.93 -4.52 -5.25
N SER A 139 -11.31 -5.43 -6.14
CA SER A 139 -10.54 -6.66 -6.40
C SER A 139 -9.19 -6.36 -7.04
N GLU A 140 -9.13 -5.41 -7.98
CA GLU A 140 -7.87 -4.93 -8.54
C GLU A 140 -6.97 -4.33 -7.45
N ALA A 141 -7.50 -3.45 -6.60
CA ALA A 141 -6.74 -2.84 -5.51
C ALA A 141 -6.12 -3.89 -4.57
N LEU A 142 -6.89 -4.92 -4.21
CA LEU A 142 -6.41 -6.03 -3.41
C LEU A 142 -5.33 -6.83 -4.13
N ALA A 143 -5.48 -7.07 -5.44
CA ALA A 143 -4.50 -7.80 -6.23
C ALA A 143 -3.16 -7.05 -6.37
N TRP A 144 -3.19 -5.72 -6.49
CA TRP A 144 -1.98 -4.88 -6.43
C TRP A 144 -1.30 -4.94 -5.07
N PHE A 145 -2.07 -4.94 -3.98
CA PHE A 145 -1.52 -5.11 -2.64
C PHE A 145 -0.94 -6.51 -2.41
N ALA A 146 -1.60 -7.54 -2.96
CA ALA A 146 -1.11 -8.92 -2.94
C ALA A 146 0.19 -9.10 -3.71
N LEU A 147 0.33 -8.47 -4.89
CA LEU A 147 1.59 -8.46 -5.64
C LEU A 147 2.75 -7.88 -4.82
N TRP A 148 2.49 -6.77 -4.13
CA TRP A 148 3.48 -6.13 -3.27
C TRP A 148 3.93 -7.06 -2.15
N ASN A 149 2.97 -7.71 -1.47
CA ASN A 149 3.26 -8.66 -0.39
C ASN A 149 4.03 -9.88 -0.90
N ALA A 150 3.62 -10.46 -2.03
CA ALA A 150 4.30 -11.61 -2.63
C ALA A 150 5.75 -11.29 -3.01
N ALA A 151 6.01 -10.10 -3.56
CA ALA A 151 7.38 -9.66 -3.85
C ALA A 151 8.20 -9.39 -2.58
N SER A 152 7.56 -8.91 -1.51
CA SER A 152 8.20 -8.79 -0.19
C SER A 152 8.56 -10.16 0.39
N ASP A 153 7.67 -11.14 0.28
CA ASP A 153 7.96 -12.51 0.69
C ASP A 153 9.15 -13.09 -0.09
N CYS A 154 9.19 -12.90 -1.42
CA CYS A 154 10.33 -13.30 -2.24
C CYS A 154 11.65 -12.70 -1.73
N GLY A 155 11.66 -11.40 -1.42
CA GLY A 155 12.85 -10.72 -0.89
C GLY A 155 13.29 -11.26 0.48
N SER A 156 12.36 -11.82 1.25
CA SER A 156 12.63 -12.46 2.54
C SER A 156 13.03 -13.93 2.46
N GLY A 157 13.11 -14.50 1.25
CA GLY A 157 13.33 -15.93 1.03
C GLY A 157 12.11 -16.81 1.29
N ARG A 158 10.93 -16.22 1.46
CA ARG A 158 9.66 -16.94 1.61
C ARG A 158 9.01 -17.13 0.25
N ARG A 159 8.32 -18.26 0.08
CA ARG A 159 7.50 -18.54 -1.09
C ARG A 159 6.05 -18.61 -0.65
N SER A 160 5.35 -17.49 -0.78
CA SER A 160 3.92 -17.42 -0.53
C SER A 160 3.27 -16.66 -1.68
N ILE A 161 2.82 -17.40 -2.68
CA ILE A 161 2.09 -16.86 -3.82
C ILE A 161 0.70 -17.48 -3.75
N SER A 162 -0.33 -16.65 -3.68
CA SER A 162 -1.71 -17.07 -3.91
C SER A 162 -2.15 -16.61 -5.30
N PRO A 163 -2.09 -17.47 -6.34
CA PRO A 163 -2.40 -17.07 -7.71
C PRO A 163 -3.82 -16.51 -7.85
N GLN A 164 -4.77 -16.99 -7.03
CA GLN A 164 -6.15 -16.52 -7.05
C GLN A 164 -6.26 -15.02 -6.75
N THR A 165 -5.49 -14.52 -5.76
CA THR A 165 -5.51 -13.09 -5.40
C THR A 165 -4.89 -12.19 -6.47
N LEU A 166 -4.07 -12.74 -7.38
CA LEU A 166 -3.43 -11.99 -8.45
C LEU A 166 -4.29 -11.90 -9.73
N ARG A 167 -5.39 -12.68 -9.84
CA ARG A 167 -6.25 -12.72 -11.03
C ARG A 167 -6.85 -11.40 -11.45
N ALA A 168 -7.12 -10.53 -10.47
CA ALA A 168 -7.65 -9.20 -10.77
C ALA A 168 -6.56 -8.22 -11.23
N LEU A 169 -5.27 -8.59 -11.25
CA LEU A 169 -4.25 -7.71 -11.84
C LEU A 169 -4.50 -7.56 -13.34
N PRO A 170 -4.44 -6.33 -13.87
CA PRO A 170 -4.74 -6.12 -15.26
C PRO A 170 -3.63 -6.71 -16.15
N ALA A 171 -4.04 -7.49 -17.15
CA ALA A 171 -3.14 -8.16 -18.07
C ALA A 171 -2.64 -7.22 -19.18
N GLY A 172 -1.46 -7.54 -19.72
CA GLY A 172 -0.92 -6.95 -20.95
C GLY A 172 0.27 -6.01 -20.74
N ARG A 173 1.06 -5.85 -21.82
CA ARG A 173 2.35 -5.14 -21.81
C ARG A 173 2.31 -3.71 -21.27
N LYS A 174 1.18 -3.00 -21.45
CA LYS A 174 1.02 -1.63 -20.94
C LYS A 174 1.16 -1.52 -19.42
N TRP A 175 0.87 -2.60 -18.68
CA TRP A 175 0.95 -2.66 -17.22
C TRP A 175 2.29 -3.16 -16.69
N ALA A 176 3.16 -3.70 -17.55
CA ALA A 176 4.43 -4.30 -17.14
C ALA A 176 5.29 -3.35 -16.31
N ARG A 177 5.33 -2.06 -16.66
CA ARG A 177 6.08 -1.05 -15.90
C ARG A 177 5.54 -0.85 -14.49
N GLU A 178 4.22 -0.86 -14.32
CA GLU A 178 3.61 -0.63 -13.01
C GLU A 178 3.69 -1.88 -12.13
N ILE A 179 3.51 -3.06 -12.71
CA ILE A 179 3.75 -4.35 -12.06
C ILE A 179 5.19 -4.44 -11.57
N ALA A 180 6.16 -4.09 -12.42
CA ALA A 180 7.56 -4.04 -12.03
C ALA A 180 7.77 -3.05 -10.87
N LYS A 181 7.24 -1.82 -10.94
CA LYS A 181 7.38 -0.86 -9.83
C LYS A 181 6.86 -1.40 -8.51
N VAL A 182 5.68 -2.02 -8.50
CA VAL A 182 5.07 -2.57 -7.28
C VAL A 182 5.87 -3.77 -6.75
N ALA A 183 6.27 -4.68 -7.63
CA ALA A 183 7.09 -5.83 -7.26
C ALA A 183 8.46 -5.40 -6.71
N PHE A 184 9.14 -4.45 -7.37
CA PHE A 184 10.42 -3.92 -6.89
C PHE A 184 10.29 -3.21 -5.53
N ASP A 185 9.21 -2.45 -5.29
CA ASP A 185 8.99 -1.83 -3.98
C ASP A 185 8.77 -2.87 -2.87
N GLY A 186 7.98 -3.91 -3.14
CA GLY A 186 7.80 -5.03 -2.21
C GLY A 186 9.12 -5.75 -1.93
N LEU A 187 9.87 -6.05 -2.99
CA LEU A 187 11.17 -6.73 -2.93
C LEU A 187 12.20 -5.96 -2.11
N MET A 188 12.29 -4.63 -2.23
CA MET A 188 13.17 -3.79 -1.42
C MET A 188 12.87 -3.96 0.08
N VAL A 189 11.59 -4.00 0.46
CA VAL A 189 11.19 -4.22 1.87
C VAL A 189 11.49 -5.64 2.32
N GLY A 190 11.21 -6.62 1.48
CA GLY A 190 11.45 -8.03 1.76
C GLY A 190 12.91 -8.37 2.00
N SER A 191 13.76 -7.83 1.12
CA SER A 191 15.21 -8.05 1.11
C SER A 191 15.97 -7.08 1.99
N LEU A 192 15.30 -6.12 2.63
CA LEU A 192 15.91 -5.07 3.44
C LEU A 192 17.05 -4.37 2.68
N SER A 193 16.79 -4.06 1.41
CA SER A 193 17.80 -3.57 0.47
C SER A 193 17.29 -2.35 -0.30
N VAL A 194 18.20 -1.43 -0.62
CA VAL A 194 17.92 -0.32 -1.55
C VAL A 194 18.14 -0.76 -3.00
N PRO A 195 17.65 -0.02 -4.03
CA PRO A 195 17.77 -0.44 -5.43
C PRO A 195 19.20 -0.76 -5.88
N ALA A 196 20.18 0.03 -5.44
CA ALA A 196 21.59 -0.14 -5.79
C ALA A 196 22.18 -1.47 -5.28
N GLN A 197 21.57 -2.08 -4.25
CA GLN A 197 22.03 -3.33 -3.66
C GLN A 197 21.36 -4.56 -4.29
N LEU A 198 20.24 -4.39 -4.99
CA LEU A 198 19.42 -5.52 -5.46
C LEU A 198 20.18 -6.39 -6.46
N ALA A 199 20.88 -5.79 -7.43
CA ALA A 199 21.61 -6.54 -8.45
C ALA A 199 22.71 -7.42 -7.85
N ALA A 200 23.46 -6.89 -6.87
CA ALA A 200 24.53 -7.62 -6.19
C ALA A 200 24.01 -8.73 -5.25
N ARG A 201 22.72 -8.72 -4.90
CA ARG A 201 22.06 -9.68 -4.01
C ARG A 201 21.01 -10.53 -4.74
N TRP A 202 21.03 -10.50 -6.08
CA TRP A 202 19.98 -11.10 -6.91
C TRP A 202 19.88 -12.61 -6.74
N ASP A 203 21.00 -13.28 -6.48
CA ASP A 203 21.09 -14.71 -6.17
C ASP A 203 20.16 -15.14 -5.01
N ARG A 204 19.87 -14.23 -4.07
CA ARG A 204 19.06 -14.52 -2.88
C ARG A 204 17.56 -14.59 -3.12
N PHE A 205 17.04 -13.88 -4.12
CA PHE A 205 15.59 -13.72 -4.32
C PHE A 205 15.15 -13.76 -5.80
N GLY A 206 16.10 -13.72 -6.74
CA GLY A 206 15.83 -13.71 -8.17
C GLY A 206 15.03 -14.92 -8.63
N GLY A 207 15.38 -16.11 -8.13
CA GLY A 207 14.62 -17.34 -8.42
C GLY A 207 13.16 -17.27 -7.97
N SER A 208 12.91 -16.84 -6.74
CA SER A 208 11.54 -16.68 -6.22
C SER A 208 10.75 -15.58 -6.95
N LEU A 209 11.41 -14.50 -7.36
CA LEU A 209 10.76 -13.47 -8.16
C LEU A 209 10.45 -13.95 -9.58
N THR A 210 11.31 -14.75 -10.20
CA THR A 210 11.03 -15.41 -11.48
C THR A 210 9.82 -16.32 -11.35
N GLU A 211 9.73 -17.13 -10.29
CA GLU A 211 8.56 -17.97 -10.01
C GLU A 211 7.28 -17.12 -9.89
N LEU A 212 7.32 -15.99 -9.16
CA LEU A 212 6.18 -15.06 -9.06
C LEU A 212 5.74 -14.51 -10.42
N ILE A 213 6.69 -14.12 -11.28
CA ILE A 213 6.39 -13.61 -12.62
C ILE A 213 5.80 -14.72 -13.50
N THR A 214 6.32 -15.94 -13.41
CA THR A 214 5.78 -17.10 -14.15
C THR A 214 4.35 -17.43 -13.70
N GLU A 215 4.08 -17.46 -12.39
CA GLU A 215 2.72 -17.69 -11.87
C GLU A 215 1.75 -16.58 -12.28
N LEU A 216 2.21 -15.33 -12.29
CA LEU A 216 1.40 -14.20 -12.80
C LEU A 216 1.08 -14.36 -14.29
N GLY A 217 2.02 -14.87 -15.09
CA GLY A 217 1.78 -15.18 -16.50
C GLY A 217 0.66 -16.21 -16.69
N LYS A 218 0.71 -17.32 -15.95
CA LYS A 218 -0.33 -18.38 -15.97
C LYS A 218 -1.71 -17.90 -15.54
N VAL A 219 -1.77 -16.83 -14.75
CA VAL A 219 -3.02 -16.24 -14.27
C VAL A 219 -3.69 -15.38 -15.33
N TRP A 220 -2.93 -14.89 -16.33
CA TRP A 220 -3.44 -14.08 -17.44
C TRP A 220 -3.78 -14.87 -18.70
N ASP A 221 -3.31 -16.11 -18.81
CA ASP A 221 -3.67 -17.07 -19.85
C ASP A 221 -5.01 -17.76 -19.53
#